data_AF-A0A378KL42-F1
#
_entry.id   AF-A0A378KL42-F1
#
_cell.length_a   1.000
_cell.length_b   1.000
_cell.length_c   1.000
_cell.angle_alpha   90.00
_cell.angle_beta   90.00
_cell.angle_gamma   90.00
#
_symmetry.space_group_name_H-M   'P 1'
#
loop_
_entity.id
_entity.type
_entity.pdbx_description
1 polymer ?
#
loop_
_entity_poly.entity_id
_entity_poly.type
_entity_poly.pdbx_seq_one_letter_code
_entity_poly.pdbx_strand_id
1 'polypeptide(L)' 'MNQQYTARIYSNEKIIQYKSGDDIEKLYIWMLAEVSDTPGDIRGEIIDNATTKVVRHFKKAPVE' A
#
# COMPACT_ATOMS: atom_id res chain seq x y z
N MET A 1 -12.23 4.27 16.61
CA MET A 1 -11.27 4.73 15.59
C MET A 1 -11.63 4.00 14.30
N ASN A 2 -12.24 4.68 13.33
CA ASN A 2 -12.77 4.04 12.12
C ASN A 2 -11.64 3.84 11.11
N GLN A 3 -11.09 2.63 11.05
CA GLN A 3 -10.15 2.25 10.01
C GLN A 3 -10.93 1.98 8.71
N GLN A 4 -11.18 3.03 7.94
CA GLN A 4 -11.97 2.93 6.72
C GLN A 4 -11.16 2.36 5.55
N TYR A 5 -9.85 2.47 5.59
CA TYR A 5 -8.94 2.00 4.56
C TYR A 5 -7.84 1.09 5.12
N THR A 6 -7.37 0.17 4.29
CA THR A 6 -6.25 -0.73 4.59
C THR A 6 -5.25 -0.67 3.45
N ALA A 7 -4.07 -0.11 3.73
CA ALA A 7 -2.91 -0.20 2.86
C ALA A 7 -2.19 -1.54 3.05
N ARG A 8 -1.76 -2.15 1.94
CA ARG A 8 -0.95 -3.38 1.90
C ARG A 8 0.22 -3.17 0.96
N ILE A 9 1.40 -3.55 1.40
CA ILE A 9 2.62 -3.54 0.62
C ILE A 9 3.04 -4.99 0.38
N TYR A 10 3.21 -5.32 -0.89
CA TYR A 10 3.65 -6.61 -1.37
C TYR A 10 5.07 -6.46 -1.91
N SER A 11 5.93 -7.39 -1.53
CA SER A 11 7.20 -7.62 -2.21
C SER A 11 7.10 -8.94 -2.93
N ASN A 12 7.28 -8.90 -4.24
CA ASN A 12 7.05 -10.02 -5.14
C ASN A 12 5.58 -10.52 -5.05
N GLU A 13 5.32 -11.58 -4.28
CA GLU A 13 3.98 -12.17 -4.08
C GLU A 13 3.57 -12.24 -2.59
N LYS A 14 4.37 -11.66 -1.69
CA LYS A 14 4.12 -11.71 -0.25
C LYS A 14 3.83 -10.33 0.30
N ILE A 15 2.81 -10.24 1.15
CA ILE A 15 2.57 -9.04 1.96
C ILE A 15 3.73 -8.92 2.95
N ILE A 16 4.49 -7.83 2.84
CA ILE A 16 5.58 -7.53 3.77
C ILE A 16 5.12 -6.59 4.88
N GLN A 17 4.16 -5.72 4.59
CA GLN A 17 3.67 -4.69 5.50
C GLN A 17 2.20 -4.37 5.19
N TYR A 18 1.43 -4.00 6.21
CA TYR A 18 0.08 -3.49 6.04
C TYR A 18 -0.23 -2.46 7.13
N LYS A 19 -1.11 -1.51 6.81
CA LYS A 19 -1.51 -0.45 7.73
C LYS A 19 -2.94 -0.01 7.46
N SER A 20 -3.71 0.11 8.52
CA SER A 20 -5.10 0.56 8.48
C SER A 20 -5.22 2.01 8.93
N GLY A 21 -6.11 2.79 8.31
CA GLY A 21 -6.33 4.19 8.65
C GLY A 21 -7.61 4.75 8.01
N ASP A 22 -7.99 5.96 8.38
CA ASP A 22 -9.12 6.71 7.83
C ASP A 22 -8.72 7.64 6.67
N ASP A 23 -7.43 7.77 6.41
CA ASP A 23 -6.87 8.80 5.53
C ASP A 23 -6.04 8.16 4.41
N ILE A 24 -6.56 8.16 3.18
CA ILE A 24 -5.91 7.53 2.02
C ILE A 24 -4.53 8.17 1.76
N GLU A 25 -4.41 9.49 1.90
CA GLU A 25 -3.17 10.21 1.63
C GLU A 25 -2.08 9.86 2.65
N LYS A 26 -2.41 9.80 3.95
CA LYS A 26 -1.45 9.39 4.99
C LYS A 26 -0.99 7.96 4.79
N LEU A 27 -1.91 7.06 4.41
CA LEU A 27 -1.58 5.68 4.08
C LEU A 27 -0.68 5.59 2.84
N TYR A 28 -0.94 6.40 1.82
CA TYR A 28 -0.13 6.44 0.60
C TYR A 28 1.29 6.97 0.87
N ILE A 29 1.42 8.07 1.61
CA ILE A 29 2.72 8.64 2.01
C ILE A 29 3.50 7.62 2.84
N TRP A 30 2.84 6.96 3.79
CA TRP A 30 3.47 5.89 4.57
C TRP A 30 3.98 4.76 3.68
N MET A 31 3.18 4.27 2.72
CA MET A 31 3.67 3.23 1.82
C MET A 31 4.89 3.68 1.01
N LEU A 32 4.88 4.90 0.46
CA LEU A 32 6.03 5.42 -0.27
C LEU A 32 7.29 5.50 0.60
N ALA A 33 7.15 5.89 1.87
CA ALA A 33 8.27 5.92 2.81
C ALA A 33 8.83 4.51 3.08
N GLU A 34 7.96 3.51 3.28
CA GLU A 34 8.38 2.12 3.51
C GLU A 34 9.11 1.53 2.28
N VAL A 35 8.62 1.82 1.07
CA VAL A 35 9.17 1.23 -0.17
C VAL A 35 10.34 2.02 -0.76
N SER A 36 10.65 3.19 -0.20
CA SER A 36 11.74 4.04 -0.70
C SER A 36 13.09 3.32 -0.61
N ASP A 37 13.35 2.66 0.51
CA ASP A 37 14.58 1.89 0.75
C ASP A 37 14.49 0.43 0.31
N THR A 38 13.29 -0.06 -0.04
CA THR A 38 13.10 -1.46 -0.41
C THR A 38 13.46 -1.70 -1.90
N PRO A 39 14.48 -2.51 -2.21
CA PRO A 39 14.79 -2.93 -3.58
C PRO A 39 13.87 -4.09 -4.03
N GLY A 40 13.57 -4.16 -5.33
CA GLY A 40 12.80 -5.27 -5.94
C GLY A 40 11.44 -4.87 -6.52
N ASP A 41 10.64 -5.87 -6.96
CA ASP A 41 9.26 -5.67 -7.43
C ASP A 41 8.37 -5.42 -6.22
N ILE A 42 8.09 -4.14 -5.97
CA ILE A 42 7.26 -3.71 -4.86
C ILE A 42 5.92 -3.20 -5.40
N ARG A 43 4.84 -3.65 -4.77
CA ARG A 43 3.47 -3.24 -5.09
C ARG A 43 2.81 -2.75 -3.83
N GLY A 44 2.12 -1.63 -3.89
CA GLY A 44 1.28 -1.17 -2.79
C GLY A 44 -0.14 -0.99 -3.27
N GLU A 45 -1.11 -1.33 -2.44
CA GLU A 45 -2.53 -1.10 -2.69
C GLU A 45 -3.21 -0.58 -1.41
N ILE A 46 -4.20 0.28 -1.58
CA ILE A 46 -5.08 0.78 -0.53
C ILE A 46 -6.47 0.29 -0.85
N ILE A 47 -7.04 -0.48 0.07
CA ILE A 47 -8.36 -1.07 -0.02
C ILE A 47 -9.30 -0.27 0.87
N ASP A 48 -10.44 0.14 0.35
CA ASP A 48 -11.54 0.66 1.15
C ASP A 48 -12.26 -0.50 1.83
N ASN A 49 -12.28 -0.52 3.16
CA ASN A 49 -12.86 -1.60 3.96
C ASN A 49 -14.39 -1.63 3.87
N ALA A 50 -15.04 -0.52 3.51
CA ALA A 50 -16.50 -0.46 3.37
C ALA A 50 -16.99 -1.16 2.10
N THR A 51 -16.25 -1.01 1.00
CA THR A 51 -16.59 -1.55 -0.33
C THR A 51 -15.71 -2.72 -0.74
N THR A 52 -14.64 -2.99 0.00
CA THR A 52 -13.58 -3.96 -0.33
C THR A 52 -12.94 -3.70 -1.71
N LYS A 53 -12.92 -2.45 -2.16
CA LYS A 53 -12.35 -2.04 -3.45
C LYS A 53 -10.98 -1.40 -3.28
N VAL A 54 -10.08 -1.68 -4.21
CA VAL A 54 -8.80 -0.97 -4.28
C VAL A 54 -9.06 0.46 -4.76
N VAL A 55 -8.88 1.43 -3.88
CA VAL A 55 -9.06 2.86 -4.18
C VAL A 55 -7.78 3.51 -4.69
N ARG A 56 -6.62 2.91 -4.37
CA ARG A 56 -5.33 3.39 -4.85
C ARG A 56 -4.33 2.24 -4.92
N HIS A 57 -3.46 2.24 -5.91
CA HIS A 57 -2.35 1.31 -5.96
C HIS A 57 -1.14 1.94 -6.65
N PHE A 58 0.04 1.42 -6.37
CA PHE A 58 1.27 1.74 -7.09
C PHE A 58 2.07 0.47 -7.31
N LYS A 59 2.85 0.44 -8.39
CA LYS A 59 3.81 -0.61 -8.67
C LYS A 59 5.14 0.05 -8.97
N LYS A 60 6.16 -0.27 -8.17
CA LYS A 60 7.55 0.05 -8.47
C LYS A 60 8.04 -1.08 -9.38
N ALA A 61 7.87 -0.89 -10.69
CA ALA A 61 8.46 -1.79 -11.67
C ALA A 61 9.98 -1.58 -11.68
N PRO A 62 10.80 -2.63 -11.84
CA PRO A 62 12.19 -2.44 -12.23
C PRO A 62 12.19 -1.67 -13.55
N VAL A 63 12.97 -0.59 -13.63
CA VAL A 63 13.27 0.00 -14.93
C VAL A 63 14.06 -1.07 -15.69
N GLU A 64 13.54 -1.50 -16.84
CA GLU A 64 14.24 -2.42 -17.76
C GLU A 64 15.55 -1.82 -18.28
#